data_AF-A0A822BXW4-F1
#
_entry.id   AF-A0A822BXW4-F1
#
_cell.length_a   1.000
_cell.length_b   1.000
_cell.length_c   1.000
_cell.angle_alpha   90.00
_cell.angle_beta   90.00
_cell.angle_gamma   90.00
#
_symmetry.space_group_name_H-M   'P 1'
#
loop_
_entity.id
_entity.type
_entity.pdbx_description
1 polymer ?
#
loop_
_entity_poly.entity_id
_entity_poly.type
_entity_poly.pdbx_seq_one_letter_code
_entity_poly.pdbx_strand_id
1 'polypeptide(L)'
;MVEWLLNNDNLEIYRQQLLTATATGDFFKIDQPSYYGETPLGVACCTNQWDMVEILLKYGADMDATESNDNTILHMLVICNLPEMYAKFKARWIEQQTVTDQKLPRNSKSIEITKLWNRFNKDGLTPLTLAADLGLAKMLSWLLYERKKIQWSYGNVSCVLHPLDQLDLDFQKEGKQRPLSVLEIMIKNNDPELIHSIITSLIDKKWKQFAYRTADENDKTVTTDSKNLDFSRQIISAVGHFIVIEGALWKSAYEINEMSTLGLWTYWNSTGSIFLENCLACSFCFCIFTVQTLRLFDMQHETVILAVTSLLGWSYMFFFTMPFRFTGPLV
;
A
#
# COMPACT_ATOMS: atom_id res chain seq x y z
N MET A 1 -35.35 5.65 28.11
CA MET A 1 -36.49 4.85 27.58
C MET A 1 -36.06 3.42 27.29
N VAL A 2 -35.01 3.20 26.50
CA VAL A 2 -34.45 1.86 26.23
C VAL A 2 -33.99 1.16 27.51
N GLU A 3 -33.20 1.81 28.38
CA GLU A 3 -32.78 1.22 29.66
C GLU A 3 -33.95 0.84 30.58
N TRP A 4 -35.02 1.64 30.57
CA TRP A 4 -36.23 1.36 31.34
C TRP A 4 -36.97 0.13 30.80
N LEU A 5 -37.08 -0.01 29.47
CA LEU A 5 -37.63 -1.20 28.82
C LEU A 5 -36.80 -2.45 29.13
N LEU A 6 -35.47 -2.32 29.11
CA LEU A 6 -34.56 -3.42 29.39
C LEU A 6 -34.60 -3.87 30.86
N ASN A 7 -34.80 -2.96 31.82
CA ASN A 7 -34.80 -3.28 33.25
C ASN A 7 -36.15 -3.79 33.80
N ASN A 8 -37.23 -3.74 33.01
CA ASN A 8 -38.54 -4.25 33.44
C ASN A 8 -38.68 -5.73 33.10
N ASP A 9 -38.82 -6.59 34.12
CA ASP A 9 -38.94 -8.04 33.95
C ASP A 9 -40.26 -8.48 33.30
N ASN A 10 -41.32 -7.68 33.44
CA ASN A 10 -42.64 -7.98 32.85
C ASN A 10 -42.71 -7.75 31.32
N LEU A 11 -41.62 -7.29 30.69
CA LEU A 11 -41.59 -6.89 29.27
C LEU A 11 -40.59 -7.72 28.46
N GLU A 12 -40.38 -8.99 28.82
CA GLU A 12 -39.42 -9.88 28.14
C GLU A 12 -39.67 -9.99 26.63
N ILE A 13 -40.94 -10.02 26.19
CA ILE A 13 -41.31 -10.06 24.76
C ILE A 13 -40.81 -8.80 24.02
N TYR A 14 -41.02 -7.62 24.60
CA TYR A 14 -40.58 -6.35 24.01
C TYR A 14 -39.06 -6.19 24.06
N ARG A 15 -38.42 -6.75 25.10
CA ARG A 15 -36.96 -6.83 25.23
C ARG A 15 -36.36 -7.65 24.08
N GLN A 16 -36.88 -8.85 23.83
CA GLN A 16 -36.42 -9.70 22.72
C GLN A 16 -36.68 -9.05 21.36
N GLN A 17 -37.86 -8.45 21.15
CA GLN A 17 -38.17 -7.71 19.93
C GLN A 17 -37.18 -6.57 19.70
N LEU A 18 -36.83 -5.81 20.74
CA LEU A 18 -35.85 -4.74 20.65
C LEU A 18 -34.47 -5.28 20.28
N LEU A 19 -34.01 -6.37 20.92
CA LEU A 19 -32.70 -6.98 20.65
C LEU A 19 -32.57 -7.50 19.22
N THR A 20 -33.65 -8.02 18.64
CA THR A 20 -33.70 -8.53 17.27
C THR A 20 -34.09 -7.49 16.21
N ALA A 21 -34.42 -6.26 16.62
CA ALA A 21 -34.87 -5.23 15.70
C ALA A 21 -33.73 -4.84 14.76
N THR A 22 -34.03 -4.72 13.46
CA THR A 22 -33.06 -4.27 12.45
C THR A 22 -33.55 -2.98 11.77
N ALA A 23 -32.69 -1.97 11.72
CA ALA A 23 -32.97 -0.69 11.10
C ALA A 23 -32.57 -0.73 9.61
N THR A 24 -33.42 -1.32 8.76
CA THR A 24 -33.17 -1.49 7.31
C THR A 24 -33.70 -0.36 6.42
N GLY A 25 -34.17 0.74 7.03
CA GLY A 25 -34.73 1.88 6.30
C GLY A 25 -33.69 2.54 5.39
N ASP A 26 -34.15 3.19 4.30
CA ASP A 26 -33.27 3.85 3.32
C ASP A 26 -32.31 4.87 3.94
N PHE A 27 -32.70 5.47 5.07
CA PHE A 27 -31.88 6.41 5.85
C PHE A 27 -30.62 5.78 6.47
N PHE A 28 -30.63 4.47 6.73
CA PHE A 28 -29.55 3.73 7.40
C PHE A 28 -28.68 2.93 6.43
N LYS A 29 -28.71 3.24 5.13
CA LYS A 29 -27.81 2.59 4.14
C LYS A 29 -26.39 3.17 4.21
N ILE A 30 -25.39 2.38 3.80
CA ILE A 30 -23.96 2.73 3.82
C ILE A 30 -23.65 4.06 3.12
N ASP A 31 -24.36 4.37 2.04
CA ASP A 31 -24.16 5.61 1.27
C ASP A 31 -24.82 6.84 1.92
N GLN A 32 -25.48 6.66 3.06
CA GLN A 32 -26.14 7.74 3.81
C GLN A 32 -25.29 8.13 5.02
N PRO A 33 -25.32 9.42 5.43
CA PRO A 33 -24.50 9.94 6.53
C PRO A 33 -24.83 9.34 7.91
N SER A 34 -25.87 8.51 8.02
CA SER A 34 -26.37 7.95 9.28
C SER A 34 -26.23 6.44 9.37
N TYR A 35 -25.27 5.85 8.65
CA TYR A 35 -24.92 4.45 8.83
C TYR A 35 -24.19 4.23 10.16
N TYR A 36 -24.95 3.85 11.19
CA TYR A 36 -24.45 3.52 12.54
C TYR A 36 -24.70 2.05 12.90
N GLY A 37 -24.91 1.21 11.89
CA GLY A 37 -25.29 -0.18 12.07
C GLY A 37 -26.81 -0.39 12.16
N GLU A 38 -27.22 -1.60 11.83
CA GLU A 38 -28.65 -1.97 11.72
C GLU A 38 -29.18 -2.54 13.02
N THR A 39 -28.31 -3.11 13.85
CA THR A 39 -28.67 -3.73 15.13
C THR A 39 -28.53 -2.73 16.28
N PRO A 40 -29.36 -2.83 17.35
CA PRO A 40 -29.22 -1.97 18.53
C PRO A 40 -27.84 -2.06 19.16
N LEU A 41 -27.22 -3.25 19.12
CA LEU A 41 -25.86 -3.47 19.57
C LEU A 41 -24.85 -2.76 18.66
N GLY A 42 -25.02 -2.83 17.34
CA GLY A 42 -24.24 -2.08 16.36
C GLY A 42 -24.31 -0.58 16.59
N VAL A 43 -25.50 -0.02 16.81
CA VAL A 43 -25.68 1.42 17.10
C VAL A 43 -25.01 1.84 18.40
N ALA A 44 -25.16 1.06 19.48
CA ALA A 44 -24.46 1.34 20.75
C ALA A 44 -22.94 1.31 20.57
N CYS A 45 -22.44 0.41 19.72
CA CYS A 45 -21.03 0.33 19.35
C CYS A 45 -20.59 1.56 18.53
N CYS A 46 -21.29 1.90 17.44
CA CYS A 46 -20.92 3.00 16.58
C CYS A 46 -21.01 4.38 17.28
N THR A 47 -21.87 4.50 18.30
CA THR A 47 -22.01 5.72 19.13
C THR A 47 -21.04 5.78 20.32
N ASN A 48 -20.13 4.80 20.45
CA ASN A 48 -19.13 4.71 21.52
C ASN A 48 -19.74 4.62 22.95
N GLN A 49 -20.92 4.02 23.10
CA GLN A 49 -21.63 3.89 24.39
C GLN A 49 -21.41 2.50 25.02
N TRP A 50 -20.28 2.33 25.71
CA TRP A 50 -19.92 1.04 26.32
C TRP A 50 -20.95 0.54 27.36
N ASP A 51 -21.50 1.42 28.18
CA ASP A 51 -22.45 1.04 29.23
C ASP A 51 -23.72 0.41 28.61
N MET A 52 -24.19 0.97 27.49
CA MET A 52 -25.32 0.43 26.75
C MET A 52 -24.98 -0.93 26.12
N VAL A 53 -23.77 -1.08 25.58
CA VAL A 53 -23.27 -2.37 25.07
C VAL A 53 -23.30 -3.42 26.18
N GLU A 54 -22.80 -3.10 27.38
CA GLU A 54 -22.79 -4.06 28.50
C GLU A 54 -24.20 -4.47 28.93
N ILE A 55 -25.14 -3.53 28.99
CA ILE A 55 -26.54 -3.80 29.30
C ILE A 55 -27.16 -4.71 28.23
N LEU A 56 -26.97 -4.41 26.95
CA LEU A 56 -27.51 -5.21 25.84
C LEU A 56 -26.93 -6.65 25.87
N LEU A 57 -25.64 -6.79 26.11
CA LEU A 57 -24.98 -8.10 26.24
C LEU A 57 -25.48 -8.89 27.44
N LYS A 58 -25.74 -8.23 28.58
CA LYS A 58 -26.30 -8.87 29.77
C LYS A 58 -27.70 -9.46 29.50
N TYR A 59 -28.47 -8.82 28.64
CA TYR A 59 -29.81 -9.27 28.25
C TYR A 59 -29.83 -10.24 27.06
N GLY A 60 -28.67 -10.68 26.58
CA GLY A 60 -28.57 -11.72 25.55
C GLY A 60 -28.60 -11.18 24.11
N ALA A 61 -28.15 -9.94 23.89
CA ALA A 61 -27.87 -9.47 22.53
C ALA A 61 -26.87 -10.40 21.84
N ASP A 62 -27.19 -10.82 20.60
CA ASP A 62 -26.30 -11.64 19.81
C ASP A 62 -25.10 -10.81 19.33
N MET A 63 -23.92 -11.19 19.79
CA MET A 63 -22.67 -10.54 19.42
C MET A 63 -22.17 -10.99 18.03
N ASP A 64 -22.65 -12.14 17.53
CA ASP A 64 -22.25 -12.74 16.25
C ASP A 64 -23.14 -12.26 15.09
N ALA A 65 -24.09 -11.38 15.41
CA ALA A 65 -25.04 -10.80 14.48
C ALA A 65 -24.32 -10.08 13.33
N THR A 66 -24.88 -10.24 12.13
CA THR A 66 -24.42 -9.59 10.91
C THR A 66 -25.50 -8.71 10.32
N GLU A 67 -25.06 -7.61 9.71
CA GLU A 67 -25.90 -6.63 9.01
C GLU A 67 -26.07 -6.98 7.52
N SER A 68 -26.84 -6.19 6.78
CA SER A 68 -27.19 -6.40 5.36
C SER A 68 -26.02 -6.65 4.38
N ASN A 69 -24.80 -6.27 4.75
CA ASN A 69 -23.57 -6.53 3.98
C ASN A 69 -22.69 -7.65 4.55
N ASP A 70 -23.25 -8.52 5.37
CA ASP A 70 -22.52 -9.49 6.19
C ASP A 70 -21.44 -8.84 7.08
N ASN A 71 -21.61 -7.54 7.35
CA ASN A 71 -20.74 -6.80 8.25
C ASN A 71 -21.03 -7.26 9.68
N THR A 72 -20.07 -7.93 10.29
CA THR A 72 -20.01 -8.11 11.75
C THR A 72 -19.87 -6.76 12.47
N ILE A 73 -20.23 -6.70 13.76
CA ILE A 73 -19.98 -5.54 14.63
C ILE A 73 -18.52 -5.08 14.59
N LEU A 74 -17.55 -6.00 14.46
CA LEU A 74 -16.13 -5.63 14.31
C LEU A 74 -15.83 -4.86 13.01
N HIS A 75 -16.50 -5.18 11.90
CA HIS A 75 -16.40 -4.40 10.66
C HIS A 75 -16.96 -2.98 10.88
N MET A 76 -18.08 -2.87 11.59
CA MET A 76 -18.69 -1.59 11.93
C MET A 76 -17.79 -0.70 12.80
N LEU A 77 -17.14 -1.29 13.81
CA LEU A 77 -16.17 -0.57 14.65
C LEU A 77 -14.95 -0.08 13.86
N VAL A 78 -14.55 -0.82 12.81
CA VAL A 78 -13.52 -0.38 11.87
C VAL A 78 -14.02 0.79 11.04
N ILE A 79 -15.22 0.72 10.46
CA ILE A 79 -15.82 1.83 9.68
C ILE A 79 -15.91 3.11 10.54
N CYS A 80 -16.31 2.99 11.81
CA CYS A 80 -16.37 4.12 12.74
C CYS A 80 -15.00 4.56 13.30
N ASN A 81 -13.91 3.86 12.99
CA ASN A 81 -12.55 4.15 13.45
C ASN A 81 -12.42 4.23 15.00
N LEU A 82 -13.04 3.28 15.71
CA LEU A 82 -13.09 3.23 17.19
C LEU A 82 -12.24 2.08 17.77
N PRO A 83 -10.90 2.21 17.87
CA PRO A 83 -10.01 1.13 18.31
C PRO A 83 -10.21 0.71 19.77
N GLU A 84 -10.49 1.66 20.67
CA GLU A 84 -10.69 1.37 22.10
C GLU A 84 -11.93 0.52 22.34
N MET A 85 -13.01 0.84 21.64
CA MET A 85 -14.24 0.06 21.72
C MET A 85 -14.07 -1.32 21.09
N TYR A 86 -13.34 -1.41 19.97
CA TYR A 86 -12.95 -2.70 19.40
C TYR A 86 -12.22 -3.57 20.42
N ALA A 87 -11.26 -2.99 21.17
CA ALA A 87 -10.52 -3.70 22.20
C ALA A 87 -11.45 -4.26 23.30
N LYS A 88 -12.35 -3.42 23.82
CA LYS A 88 -13.31 -3.81 24.87
C LYS A 88 -14.28 -4.90 24.38
N PHE A 89 -14.83 -4.73 23.18
CA PHE A 89 -15.75 -5.70 22.59
C PHE A 89 -15.06 -7.05 22.36
N LYS A 90 -13.85 -7.04 21.79
CA LYS A 90 -13.03 -8.24 21.59
C LYS A 90 -12.73 -8.95 22.91
N ALA A 91 -12.34 -8.21 23.96
CA ALA A 91 -12.10 -8.80 25.28
C ALA A 91 -13.37 -9.47 25.84
N ARG A 92 -14.51 -8.79 25.75
CA ARG A 92 -15.80 -9.29 26.22
C ARG A 92 -16.27 -10.53 25.44
N TRP A 93 -16.06 -10.55 24.13
CA TRP A 93 -16.31 -11.71 23.29
C TRP A 93 -15.52 -12.94 23.75
N ILE A 94 -14.21 -12.75 23.97
CA ILE A 94 -13.32 -13.82 24.44
C ILE A 94 -13.79 -14.34 25.80
N GLU A 95 -14.16 -13.46 26.72
CA GLU A 95 -14.72 -13.84 28.03
C GLU A 95 -15.98 -14.71 27.88
N GLN A 96 -16.97 -14.27 27.10
CA GLN A 96 -18.21 -15.03 26.92
C GLN A 96 -17.97 -16.41 26.32
N GLN A 97 -17.10 -16.54 25.32
CA GLN A 97 -16.76 -17.86 24.77
C GLN A 97 -16.04 -18.75 25.79
N THR A 98 -15.14 -18.18 26.61
CA THR A 98 -14.45 -18.99 27.64
C THR A 98 -15.39 -19.59 28.68
N VAL A 99 -16.53 -18.95 28.97
CA VAL A 99 -17.54 -19.41 29.92
C VAL A 99 -18.42 -20.51 29.33
N THR A 100 -18.81 -20.38 28.06
CA THR A 100 -19.67 -21.35 27.35
C THR A 100 -18.93 -22.65 27.00
N ASP A 101 -17.60 -22.58 26.80
CA ASP A 101 -16.77 -23.64 26.23
C ASP A 101 -16.11 -24.60 27.23
N GLN A 102 -16.58 -24.73 28.48
CA GLN A 102 -16.06 -25.76 29.39
C GLN A 102 -16.18 -27.20 28.83
N LYS A 103 -16.90 -27.40 27.72
CA LYS A 103 -17.15 -28.70 27.07
C LYS A 103 -16.32 -28.98 25.79
N LEU A 104 -15.57 -28.04 25.23
CA LEU A 104 -14.86 -28.23 23.94
C LEU A 104 -13.35 -28.55 24.08
N PRO A 105 -12.79 -29.40 23.18
CA PRO A 105 -11.36 -29.73 23.18
C PRO A 105 -10.47 -28.53 22.81
N ARG A 106 -9.28 -28.44 23.45
CA ARG A 106 -8.33 -27.30 23.36
C ARG A 106 -8.00 -26.83 21.94
N ASN A 107 -7.92 -27.73 20.96
CA ASN A 107 -7.56 -27.37 19.58
C ASN A 107 -8.71 -26.76 18.78
N SER A 108 -9.97 -27.05 19.13
CA SER A 108 -11.15 -26.42 18.50
C SER A 108 -11.37 -25.00 19.02
N LYS A 109 -11.00 -24.77 20.29
CA LYS A 109 -11.19 -23.51 21.00
C LYS A 109 -10.49 -22.32 20.33
N SER A 110 -9.25 -22.48 19.85
CA SER A 110 -8.54 -21.38 19.16
C SER A 110 -9.13 -21.04 17.78
N ILE A 111 -9.75 -22.02 17.11
CA ILE A 111 -10.32 -21.85 15.77
C ILE A 111 -11.66 -21.12 15.85
N GLU A 112 -12.48 -21.41 16.85
CA GLU A 112 -13.75 -20.70 17.07
C GLU A 112 -13.55 -19.26 17.54
N ILE A 113 -12.61 -19.03 18.45
CA ILE A 113 -12.30 -17.67 18.95
C ILE A 113 -11.77 -16.77 17.83
N THR A 114 -10.95 -17.30 16.91
CA THR A 114 -10.40 -16.54 15.78
C THR A 114 -11.37 -16.34 14.63
N LYS A 115 -12.52 -17.01 14.64
CA LYS A 115 -13.52 -16.96 13.56
C LYS A 115 -14.12 -15.56 13.39
N LEU A 116 -14.33 -14.82 14.49
CA LEU A 116 -15.06 -13.55 14.45
C LEU A 116 -14.31 -12.47 13.65
N TRP A 117 -13.03 -12.23 13.95
CA TRP A 117 -12.21 -11.22 13.25
C TRP A 117 -11.56 -11.73 11.96
N ASN A 118 -11.79 -13.00 11.60
CA ASN A 118 -11.41 -13.57 10.31
C ASN A 118 -12.62 -13.80 9.38
N ARG A 119 -13.83 -13.43 9.82
CA ARG A 119 -15.04 -13.51 9.01
C ARG A 119 -14.97 -12.48 7.90
N PHE A 120 -15.39 -12.88 6.70
CA PHE A 120 -15.49 -11.99 5.56
C PHE A 120 -16.86 -11.32 5.53
N ASN A 121 -16.87 -10.05 5.15
CA ASN A 121 -18.08 -9.38 4.70
C ASN A 121 -18.46 -9.83 3.27
N LYS A 122 -19.55 -9.28 2.73
CA LYS A 122 -20.02 -9.55 1.37
C LYS A 122 -19.00 -9.22 0.28
N ASP A 123 -18.13 -8.25 0.53
CA ASP A 123 -17.04 -7.85 -0.39
C ASP A 123 -15.80 -8.74 -0.28
N GLY A 124 -15.82 -9.76 0.59
CA GLY A 124 -14.68 -10.65 0.81
C GLY A 124 -13.56 -10.03 1.65
N LEU A 125 -13.86 -8.98 2.41
CA LEU A 125 -12.94 -8.28 3.29
C LEU A 125 -13.15 -8.70 4.75
N THR A 126 -12.05 -8.90 5.47
CA THR A 126 -12.04 -9.00 6.94
C THR A 126 -11.97 -7.61 7.57
N PRO A 127 -12.16 -7.45 8.90
CA PRO A 127 -12.04 -6.14 9.53
C PRO A 127 -10.67 -5.49 9.32
N LEU A 128 -9.60 -6.30 9.21
CA LEU A 128 -8.26 -5.80 8.94
C LEU A 128 -8.10 -5.31 7.50
N THR A 129 -8.54 -6.11 6.51
CA THR A 129 -8.44 -5.72 5.10
C THR A 129 -9.37 -4.56 4.78
N LEU A 130 -10.53 -4.48 5.46
CA LEU A 130 -11.45 -3.35 5.37
C LEU A 130 -10.80 -2.05 5.90
N ALA A 131 -10.06 -2.11 7.01
CA ALA A 131 -9.33 -0.94 7.50
C ALA A 131 -8.31 -0.41 6.49
N ALA A 132 -7.66 -1.32 5.74
CA ALA A 132 -6.74 -0.96 4.68
C ALA A 132 -7.47 -0.41 3.44
N ASP A 133 -8.60 -0.99 3.07
CA ASP A 133 -9.40 -0.55 1.91
C ASP A 133 -9.99 0.85 2.11
N LEU A 134 -10.40 1.16 3.34
CA LEU A 134 -10.92 2.48 3.72
C LEU A 134 -9.83 3.54 3.98
N GLY A 135 -8.54 3.19 3.91
CA GLY A 135 -7.47 4.16 4.17
C GLY A 135 -7.27 4.53 5.66
N LEU A 136 -7.81 3.74 6.60
CA LEU A 136 -7.82 4.10 8.02
C LEU A 136 -6.48 3.78 8.72
N ALA A 137 -5.47 4.61 8.52
CA ALA A 137 -4.11 4.40 9.06
C ALA A 137 -4.05 4.17 10.59
N LYS A 138 -4.82 4.94 11.37
CA LYS A 138 -4.88 4.80 12.84
C LYS A 138 -5.49 3.46 13.25
N MET A 139 -6.61 3.05 12.64
CA MET A 139 -7.25 1.77 12.94
C MET A 139 -6.37 0.60 12.49
N LEU A 140 -5.80 0.68 11.28
CA LEU A 140 -4.93 -0.36 10.73
C LEU A 140 -3.69 -0.58 11.61
N SER A 141 -2.98 0.49 11.98
CA SER A 141 -1.82 0.40 12.88
C SER A 141 -2.18 -0.19 14.24
N TRP A 142 -3.33 0.19 14.81
CA TRP A 142 -3.83 -0.37 16.04
C TRP A 142 -4.13 -1.87 15.92
N LEU A 143 -4.84 -2.30 14.87
CA LEU A 143 -5.15 -3.71 14.62
C LEU A 143 -3.87 -4.55 14.45
N LEU A 144 -2.86 -4.05 13.75
CA LEU A 144 -1.57 -4.72 13.58
C LEU A 144 -0.79 -4.84 14.89
N TYR A 145 -0.86 -3.82 15.73
CA TYR A 145 -0.26 -3.84 17.06
C TYR A 145 -0.97 -4.83 17.98
N GLU A 146 -2.30 -4.88 17.94
CA GLU A 146 -3.12 -5.77 18.77
C GLU A 146 -2.96 -7.24 18.40
N ARG A 147 -2.67 -7.56 17.13
CA ARG A 147 -2.40 -8.94 16.67
C ARG A 147 -1.01 -9.46 17.04
N LYS A 148 -0.14 -8.61 17.55
CA LYS A 148 1.25 -8.98 17.85
C LYS A 148 1.32 -9.95 19.03
N LYS A 149 2.18 -10.95 18.94
CA LYS A 149 2.47 -11.89 20.03
C LYS A 149 3.90 -11.72 20.49
N ILE A 150 4.11 -11.40 21.76
CA ILE A 150 5.45 -11.32 22.33
C ILE A 150 5.96 -12.76 22.53
N GLN A 151 7.04 -13.12 21.85
CA GLN A 151 7.66 -14.44 21.95
C GLN A 151 8.58 -14.51 23.18
N TRP A 152 9.43 -13.50 23.34
CA TRP A 152 10.27 -13.33 24.52
C TRP A 152 10.61 -11.85 24.72
N SER A 153 10.91 -11.48 25.96
CA SER A 153 11.40 -10.15 26.33
C SER A 153 12.60 -10.29 27.26
N TYR A 154 13.70 -9.63 26.93
CA TYR A 154 14.91 -9.56 27.74
C TYR A 154 15.26 -8.09 28.01
N GLY A 155 14.99 -7.63 29.22
CA GLY A 155 15.13 -6.21 29.57
C GLY A 155 14.30 -5.33 28.64
N ASN A 156 14.97 -4.41 27.92
CA ASN A 156 14.34 -3.47 26.99
C ASN A 156 14.16 -4.02 25.57
N VAL A 157 14.64 -5.23 25.28
CA VAL A 157 14.53 -5.85 23.96
C VAL A 157 13.43 -6.89 23.99
N SER A 158 12.50 -6.84 23.03
CA SER A 158 11.47 -7.85 22.87
C SER A 158 11.45 -8.40 21.46
N CYS A 159 11.30 -9.72 21.35
CA CYS A 159 10.98 -10.37 20.08
C CYS A 159 9.47 -10.46 19.97
N VAL A 160 8.95 -9.75 18.97
CA VAL A 160 7.53 -9.67 18.68
C VAL A 160 7.26 -10.43 17.39
N LEU A 161 6.35 -11.39 17.46
CA LEU A 161 5.84 -12.13 16.33
C LEU A 161 4.59 -11.43 15.80
N HIS A 162 4.62 -11.02 14.54
CA HIS A 162 3.45 -10.52 13.82
C HIS A 162 2.91 -11.63 12.94
N PRO A 163 1.63 -12.03 13.10
CA PRO A 163 1.06 -13.06 12.27
C PRO A 163 0.81 -12.47 10.87
N LEU A 164 1.23 -13.19 9.84
CA LEU A 164 1.20 -12.74 8.44
C LEU A 164 -0.12 -13.09 7.74
N ASP A 165 -1.05 -13.71 8.46
CA ASP A 165 -2.38 -14.03 7.96
C ASP A 165 -3.11 -12.73 7.58
N GLN A 166 -3.65 -12.71 6.36
CA GLN A 166 -4.31 -11.55 5.71
C GLN A 166 -3.36 -10.39 5.34
N LEU A 167 -2.17 -10.29 5.93
CA LEU A 167 -1.17 -9.29 5.57
C LEU A 167 -0.52 -9.61 4.23
N ASP A 168 -0.18 -10.88 4.04
CA ASP A 168 0.53 -11.38 2.87
C ASP A 168 -0.30 -12.45 2.12
N LEU A 169 0.17 -12.83 0.94
CA LEU A 169 -0.42 -13.86 0.10
C LEU A 169 -0.34 -15.24 0.76
N ASP A 170 -1.49 -15.81 1.08
CA ASP A 170 -1.61 -17.22 1.43
C ASP A 170 -1.62 -18.07 0.15
N PHE A 171 -0.45 -18.57 -0.28
CA PHE A 171 -0.30 -19.42 -1.47
C PHE A 171 -1.13 -20.72 -1.44
N GLN A 172 -1.74 -21.08 -0.30
CA GLN A 172 -2.55 -22.29 -0.16
C GLN A 172 -4.01 -22.13 -0.62
N LYS A 173 -4.48 -20.89 -0.88
CA LYS A 173 -5.88 -20.61 -1.26
C LYS A 173 -5.97 -20.09 -2.70
N GLU A 174 -5.40 -20.82 -3.65
CA GLU A 174 -5.52 -20.50 -5.07
C GLU A 174 -6.94 -20.84 -5.58
N GLY A 175 -7.75 -19.80 -5.81
CA GLY A 175 -9.08 -19.90 -6.40
C GLY A 175 -9.52 -18.57 -7.00
N LYS A 176 -10.52 -18.59 -7.90
CA LYS A 176 -11.01 -17.41 -8.64
C LYS A 176 -11.57 -16.27 -7.75
N GLN A 177 -11.86 -16.54 -6.48
CA GLN A 177 -12.36 -15.58 -5.50
C GLN A 177 -11.51 -15.62 -4.23
N ARG A 178 -10.19 -15.45 -4.37
CA ARG A 178 -9.33 -15.29 -3.19
C ARG A 178 -9.58 -13.89 -2.58
N PRO A 179 -9.66 -13.78 -1.24
CA PRO A 179 -9.69 -12.48 -0.59
C PRO A 179 -8.38 -11.73 -0.86
N LEU A 180 -8.45 -10.42 -1.05
CA LEU A 180 -7.30 -9.56 -1.27
C LEU A 180 -6.49 -9.43 0.02
N SER A 181 -5.17 -9.53 -0.07
CA SER A 181 -4.28 -9.30 1.09
C SER A 181 -4.13 -7.79 1.34
N VAL A 182 -3.82 -7.40 2.58
CA VAL A 182 -3.60 -5.99 2.96
C VAL A 182 -2.56 -5.32 2.05
N LEU A 183 -1.45 -6.02 1.73
CA LEU A 183 -0.44 -5.52 0.80
C LEU A 183 -1.01 -5.21 -0.60
N GLU A 184 -1.89 -6.05 -1.13
CA GLU A 184 -2.48 -5.86 -2.46
C GLU A 184 -3.46 -4.69 -2.48
N ILE A 185 -4.26 -4.56 -1.41
CA ILE A 185 -5.18 -3.44 -1.24
C ILE A 185 -4.40 -2.12 -1.15
N MET A 186 -3.31 -2.10 -0.37
CA MET A 186 -2.45 -0.92 -0.27
C MET A 186 -1.81 -0.53 -1.61
N ILE A 187 -1.37 -1.51 -2.40
CA ILE A 187 -0.83 -1.26 -3.75
C ILE A 187 -1.93 -0.74 -4.68
N LYS A 188 -3.14 -1.31 -4.59
CA LYS A 188 -4.29 -0.90 -5.40
C LYS A 188 -4.72 0.53 -5.11
N ASN A 189 -4.79 0.91 -3.83
CA ASN A 189 -5.27 2.23 -3.41
C ASN A 189 -4.15 3.29 -3.47
N ASN A 190 -2.87 2.87 -3.44
CA ASN A 190 -1.70 3.74 -3.53
C ASN A 190 -1.66 4.84 -2.44
N ASP A 191 -2.10 4.50 -1.23
CA ASP A 191 -2.17 5.44 -0.10
C ASP A 191 -0.87 5.43 0.72
N PRO A 192 -0.11 6.53 0.76
CA PRO A 192 1.16 6.60 1.49
C PRO A 192 0.98 6.62 3.02
N GLU A 193 -0.21 7.02 3.51
CA GLU A 193 -0.51 7.09 4.94
C GLU A 193 -0.66 5.71 5.60
N LEU A 194 -0.93 4.66 4.81
CA LEU A 194 -1.08 3.29 5.29
C LEU A 194 0.27 2.58 5.53
N ILE A 195 1.40 3.23 5.21
CA ILE A 195 2.74 2.66 5.33
C ILE A 195 3.12 2.49 6.81
N HIS A 196 2.89 1.29 7.34
CA HIS A 196 3.26 0.91 8.69
C HIS A 196 4.67 0.27 8.74
N SER A 197 5.38 0.43 9.86
CA SER A 197 6.75 -0.10 10.06
C SER A 197 6.89 -1.61 9.86
N ILE A 198 5.84 -2.36 10.20
CA ILE A 198 5.77 -3.81 9.98
C ILE A 198 5.76 -4.13 8.49
N ILE A 199 5.00 -3.36 7.71
CA ILE A 199 4.81 -3.56 6.27
C ILE A 199 6.09 -3.19 5.53
N THR A 200 6.75 -2.07 5.91
CA THR A 200 8.06 -1.72 5.36
C THR A 200 9.11 -2.79 5.66
N SER A 201 9.16 -3.29 6.90
CA SER A 201 10.08 -4.38 7.26
C SER A 201 9.80 -5.67 6.46
N LEU A 202 8.52 -5.98 6.20
CA LEU A 202 8.12 -7.14 5.40
C LEU A 202 8.52 -6.97 3.94
N ILE A 203 8.25 -5.81 3.35
CA ILE A 203 8.64 -5.47 1.96
C ILE A 203 10.17 -5.50 1.83
N ASP A 204 10.90 -4.91 2.77
CA ASP A 204 12.37 -4.93 2.78
C ASP A 204 12.92 -6.36 2.80
N LYS A 205 12.33 -7.25 3.62
CA LYS A 205 12.72 -8.66 3.67
C LYS A 205 12.41 -9.38 2.36
N LYS A 206 11.23 -9.15 1.78
CA LYS A 206 10.86 -9.71 0.47
C LYS A 206 11.80 -9.21 -0.62
N TRP A 207 12.09 -7.91 -0.65
CA TRP A 207 13.00 -7.32 -1.61
C TRP A 207 14.40 -7.94 -1.49
N LYS A 208 14.92 -8.06 -0.26
CA LYS A 208 16.20 -8.74 0.00
C LYS A 208 16.22 -10.19 -0.46
N GLN A 209 15.12 -10.91 -0.33
CA GLN A 209 15.06 -12.32 -0.67
C GLN A 209 14.84 -12.59 -2.17
N PHE A 210 13.97 -11.80 -2.81
CA PHE A 210 13.57 -12.04 -4.19
C PHE A 210 14.34 -11.15 -5.17
N ALA A 211 14.45 -9.84 -4.92
CA ALA A 211 15.08 -8.91 -5.86
C ALA A 211 16.59 -9.12 -5.98
N TYR A 212 17.30 -9.39 -4.87
CA TYR A 212 18.74 -9.69 -4.92
C TYR A 212 19.03 -11.03 -5.60
N ARG A 213 18.16 -12.04 -5.45
CA ARG A 213 18.34 -13.31 -6.16
C ARG A 213 18.16 -13.15 -7.67
N THR A 214 17.16 -12.39 -8.11
CA THR A 214 17.01 -12.05 -9.53
C THR A 214 18.17 -11.19 -10.05
N ALA A 215 18.72 -10.29 -9.25
CA ALA A 215 19.89 -9.51 -9.64
C ALA A 215 21.14 -10.39 -9.78
N ASP A 216 21.43 -11.28 -8.81
CA ASP A 216 22.56 -12.22 -8.84
C ASP A 216 22.41 -13.31 -9.92
N GLU A 217 21.19 -13.78 -10.21
CA GLU A 217 20.93 -14.75 -11.29
C GLU A 217 21.04 -14.11 -12.68
N ASN A 218 20.62 -12.85 -12.82
CA ASN A 218 20.85 -12.06 -14.02
C ASN A 218 22.35 -11.72 -14.19
N ASP A 219 23.12 -11.61 -13.12
CA ASP A 219 24.58 -11.39 -13.18
C ASP A 219 25.34 -12.68 -13.49
N LYS A 220 24.89 -13.84 -12.99
CA LYS A 220 25.52 -15.16 -13.25
C LYS A 220 25.22 -15.72 -14.64
N THR A 221 24.04 -15.46 -15.20
CA THR A 221 23.69 -15.84 -16.58
C THR A 221 24.51 -15.07 -17.63
N VAL A 222 25.04 -13.90 -17.29
CA VAL A 222 25.93 -13.10 -18.15
C VAL A 222 27.37 -13.67 -18.20
N THR A 223 27.77 -14.48 -17.22
CA THR A 223 29.18 -14.94 -17.08
C THR A 223 29.50 -16.29 -17.75
N THR A 224 28.51 -17.00 -18.31
CA THR A 224 28.69 -18.37 -18.85
C THR A 224 28.88 -18.48 -20.37
N ASP A 225 28.95 -17.37 -21.12
CA ASP A 225 28.97 -17.40 -22.58
C ASP A 225 30.19 -16.68 -23.20
N SER A 226 31.40 -17.14 -22.84
CA SER A 226 32.66 -16.54 -23.29
C SER A 226 33.03 -16.77 -24.77
N LYS A 227 32.17 -17.44 -25.56
CA LYS A 227 32.33 -17.60 -27.03
C LYS A 227 31.27 -16.87 -27.86
N ASN A 228 30.17 -16.41 -27.25
CA ASN A 228 29.18 -15.52 -27.88
C ASN A 228 29.51 -14.03 -27.67
N LEU A 229 30.59 -13.73 -26.93
CA LEU A 229 30.93 -12.42 -26.41
C LEU A 229 31.30 -11.38 -27.48
N ASP A 230 31.90 -11.80 -28.60
CA ASP A 230 32.29 -10.85 -29.66
C ASP A 230 31.11 -10.44 -30.54
N PHE A 231 30.17 -11.37 -30.78
CA PHE A 231 28.93 -11.05 -31.50
C PHE A 231 27.97 -10.24 -30.62
N SER A 232 27.84 -10.60 -29.34
CA SER A 232 27.02 -9.82 -28.40
C SER A 232 27.61 -8.43 -28.15
N ARG A 233 28.94 -8.26 -28.06
CA ARG A 233 29.58 -6.93 -27.97
C ARG A 233 29.30 -6.06 -29.20
N GLN A 234 29.34 -6.64 -30.41
CA GLN A 234 29.00 -5.90 -31.62
C GLN A 234 27.53 -5.50 -31.63
N ILE A 235 26.62 -6.39 -31.23
CA ILE A 235 25.18 -6.09 -31.11
C ILE A 235 24.95 -5.02 -30.03
N ILE A 236 25.54 -5.15 -28.84
CA ILE A 236 25.39 -4.20 -27.73
C ILE A 236 25.94 -2.83 -28.14
N SER A 237 27.09 -2.79 -28.83
CA SER A 237 27.64 -1.55 -29.36
C SER A 237 26.74 -0.93 -30.44
N ALA A 238 26.20 -1.73 -31.37
CA ALA A 238 25.30 -1.26 -32.42
C ALA A 238 23.97 -0.73 -31.83
N VAL A 239 23.38 -1.45 -30.88
CA VAL A 239 22.18 -1.04 -30.15
C VAL A 239 22.45 0.24 -29.36
N GLY A 240 23.61 0.34 -28.68
CA GLY A 240 24.02 1.55 -27.97
C GLY A 240 24.14 2.76 -28.90
N HIS A 241 24.76 2.60 -30.08
CA HIS A 241 24.82 3.66 -31.09
C HIS A 241 23.42 4.08 -31.57
N PHE A 242 22.53 3.11 -31.79
CA PHE A 242 21.16 3.40 -32.23
C PHE A 242 20.39 4.22 -31.18
N ILE A 243 20.44 3.82 -29.91
CA ILE A 243 19.77 4.53 -28.80
C ILE A 243 20.29 5.97 -28.66
N VAL A 244 21.60 6.16 -28.75
CA VAL A 244 22.21 7.50 -28.64
C VAL A 244 21.76 8.41 -29.79
N ILE A 245 21.71 7.88 -31.02
CA ILE A 245 21.26 8.65 -32.20
C ILE A 245 19.77 8.95 -32.12
N GLU A 246 18.94 7.97 -31.75
CA GLU A 246 17.49 8.15 -31.58
C GLU A 246 17.19 9.19 -30.49
N GLY A 247 17.86 9.10 -29.34
CA GLY A 247 17.74 10.06 -28.25
C GLY A 247 18.16 11.48 -28.66
N ALA A 248 19.27 11.61 -29.41
CA ALA A 248 19.71 12.90 -29.93
C ALA A 248 18.73 13.50 -30.95
N LEU A 249 18.14 12.68 -31.82
CA LEU A 249 17.10 13.10 -32.77
C LEU A 249 15.86 13.59 -32.03
N TRP A 250 15.37 12.81 -31.06
CA TRP A 250 14.19 13.17 -30.28
C TRP A 250 14.40 14.46 -29.48
N LYS A 251 15.54 14.59 -28.79
CA LYS A 251 15.87 15.80 -28.04
C LYS A 251 16.04 17.01 -28.96
N SER A 252 16.70 16.86 -30.10
CA SER A 252 16.83 17.96 -31.08
C SER A 252 15.47 18.41 -31.64
N ALA A 253 14.56 17.47 -31.90
CA ALA A 253 13.20 17.79 -32.35
C ALA A 253 12.40 18.54 -31.26
N TYR A 254 12.56 18.13 -30.00
CA TYR A 254 11.98 18.82 -28.85
C TYR A 254 12.49 20.26 -28.75
N GLU A 255 13.81 20.48 -28.78
CA GLU A 255 14.41 21.84 -28.71
C GLU A 255 13.99 22.71 -29.90
N ILE A 256 13.91 22.15 -31.11
CA ILE A 256 13.43 22.88 -32.30
C ILE A 256 11.98 23.30 -32.14
N ASN A 257 11.14 22.40 -31.63
CA ASN A 257 9.74 22.72 -31.36
C ASN A 257 9.62 23.81 -30.30
N GLU A 258 10.40 23.75 -29.22
CA GLU A 258 10.43 24.77 -28.16
C GLU A 258 10.95 26.14 -28.66
N MET A 259 11.99 26.15 -29.49
CA MET A 259 12.47 27.37 -30.16
C MET A 259 11.38 27.98 -31.07
N SER A 260 10.57 27.13 -31.72
CA SER A 260 9.49 27.60 -32.60
C SER A 260 8.29 28.17 -31.83
N THR A 261 8.02 27.67 -30.63
CA THR A 261 6.87 28.12 -29.81
C THR A 261 7.20 29.37 -29.00
N LEU A 262 8.40 29.46 -28.41
CA LEU A 262 8.83 30.60 -27.58
C LEU A 262 9.43 31.76 -28.40
N GLY A 263 9.88 31.47 -29.62
CA GLY A 263 10.64 32.38 -30.46
C GLY A 263 12.14 32.36 -30.14
N LEU A 264 12.98 32.35 -31.18
CA LEU A 264 14.44 32.17 -31.08
C LEU A 264 15.09 33.15 -30.08
N TRP A 265 14.70 34.42 -30.11
CA TRP A 265 15.29 35.44 -29.24
C TRP A 265 14.96 35.21 -27.76
N THR A 266 13.73 34.79 -27.46
CA THR A 266 13.28 34.52 -26.09
C THR A 266 13.96 33.28 -25.51
N TYR A 267 14.15 32.25 -26.34
CA TYR A 267 14.80 31.00 -25.95
C TYR A 267 16.25 31.24 -25.49
N TRP A 268 17.02 32.02 -26.27
CA TRP A 268 18.42 32.34 -25.95
C TRP A 268 18.59 33.41 -24.87
N ASN A 269 17.58 34.23 -24.62
CA ASN A 269 17.61 35.27 -23.59
C ASN A 269 16.91 34.84 -22.28
N SER A 270 16.72 33.53 -22.09
CA SER A 270 16.26 32.96 -20.83
C SER A 270 17.28 33.22 -19.70
N THR A 271 16.81 33.32 -18.46
CA THR A 271 17.67 33.64 -17.30
C THR A 271 17.89 32.42 -16.41
N GLY A 272 19.10 32.33 -15.82
CA GLY A 272 19.41 31.33 -14.80
C GLY A 272 19.67 29.92 -15.35
N SER A 273 19.13 28.91 -14.68
CA SER A 273 19.36 27.48 -14.97
C SER A 273 18.81 27.04 -16.32
N ILE A 274 17.71 27.63 -16.80
CA ILE A 274 17.06 27.29 -18.07
C ILE A 274 17.99 27.59 -19.26
N PHE A 275 18.70 28.73 -19.23
CA PHE A 275 19.66 29.08 -20.27
C PHE A 275 20.83 28.08 -20.34
N LEU A 276 21.32 27.68 -19.16
CA LEU A 276 22.41 26.71 -19.06
C LEU A 276 21.96 25.34 -19.58
N GLU A 277 20.75 24.92 -19.24
CA GLU A 277 20.15 23.68 -19.73
C GLU A 277 20.05 23.68 -21.26
N ASN A 278 19.50 24.75 -21.84
CA ASN A 278 19.34 24.93 -23.28
C ASN A 278 20.70 24.91 -24.01
N CYS A 279 21.71 25.61 -23.48
CA CYS A 279 23.07 25.61 -24.05
C CYS A 279 23.71 24.21 -24.01
N LEU A 280 23.57 23.49 -22.90
CA LEU A 280 24.14 22.14 -22.75
C LEU A 280 23.41 21.13 -23.65
N ALA A 281 22.08 21.19 -23.73
CA ALA A 281 21.29 20.33 -24.61
C ALA A 281 21.63 20.56 -26.09
N CYS A 282 21.71 21.83 -26.53
CA CYS A 282 22.05 22.17 -27.91
C CYS A 282 23.49 21.78 -28.27
N SER A 283 24.46 22.06 -27.38
CA SER A 283 25.86 21.68 -27.61
C SER A 283 26.06 20.17 -27.63
N PHE A 284 25.36 19.42 -26.77
CA PHE A 284 25.38 17.96 -26.77
C PHE A 284 24.83 17.38 -28.08
N CYS A 285 23.67 17.86 -28.56
CA CYS A 285 23.08 17.41 -29.82
C CYS A 285 24.01 17.74 -31.01
N PHE A 286 24.58 18.95 -31.03
CA PHE A 286 25.53 19.37 -32.07
C PHE A 286 26.79 18.47 -32.08
N CYS A 287 27.35 18.15 -30.92
CA CYS A 287 28.48 17.24 -30.81
C CYS A 287 28.15 15.82 -31.31
N ILE A 288 26.95 15.28 -31.03
CA ILE A 288 26.54 13.98 -31.58
C ILE A 288 26.44 14.03 -33.11
N PHE A 289 25.79 15.04 -33.69
CA PHE A 289 25.69 15.14 -35.15
C PHE A 289 27.05 15.32 -35.81
N THR A 290 27.95 16.13 -35.22
CA THR A 290 29.32 16.28 -35.74
C THR A 290 30.09 14.95 -35.66
N VAL A 291 29.97 14.17 -34.59
CA VAL A 291 30.52 12.80 -34.51
C VAL A 291 29.97 11.91 -35.62
N GLN A 292 28.66 11.94 -35.89
CA GLN A 292 28.08 11.14 -36.98
C GLN A 292 28.61 11.58 -38.36
N THR A 293 28.78 12.88 -38.60
CA THR A 293 29.38 13.35 -39.85
C THR A 293 30.84 12.93 -39.98
N LEU A 294 31.64 13.00 -38.91
CA LEU A 294 33.05 12.57 -38.93
C LEU A 294 33.18 11.06 -39.16
N ARG A 295 32.26 10.25 -38.62
CA ARG A 295 32.18 8.81 -38.88
C ARG A 295 31.92 8.51 -40.36
N LEU A 296 31.06 9.29 -41.02
CA LEU A 296 30.78 9.11 -42.46
C LEU A 296 32.00 9.42 -43.33
N PHE A 297 32.88 10.32 -42.89
CA PHE A 297 34.09 10.72 -43.61
C PHE A 297 35.38 10.02 -43.13
N ASP A 298 35.27 9.05 -42.21
CA ASP A 298 36.39 8.27 -41.65
C ASP A 298 37.56 9.14 -41.11
N MET A 299 37.20 10.22 -40.40
CA MET A 299 38.16 11.20 -39.89
C MET A 299 38.64 10.87 -38.47
N GLN A 300 39.95 10.98 -38.21
CA GLN A 300 40.59 10.56 -36.94
C GLN A 300 40.20 11.37 -35.68
N HIS A 301 39.48 12.49 -35.83
CA HIS A 301 39.13 13.38 -34.71
C HIS A 301 37.87 12.98 -33.94
N GLU A 302 37.22 11.87 -34.32
CA GLU A 302 35.97 11.40 -33.70
C GLU A 302 36.09 11.22 -32.17
N THR A 303 37.17 10.59 -31.71
CA THR A 303 37.34 10.21 -30.29
C THR A 303 37.40 11.41 -29.36
N VAL A 304 37.96 12.53 -29.82
CA VAL A 304 38.06 13.77 -29.04
C VAL A 304 36.67 14.38 -28.86
N ILE A 305 35.88 14.45 -29.93
CA ILE A 305 34.52 15.02 -29.85
C ILE A 305 33.60 14.11 -29.04
N LEU A 306 33.76 12.78 -29.16
CA LEU A 306 33.01 11.83 -28.35
C LEU A 306 33.32 11.97 -26.84
N ALA A 307 34.57 12.24 -26.47
CA ALA A 307 34.96 12.52 -25.09
C ALA A 307 34.36 13.83 -24.57
N VAL A 308 34.31 14.87 -25.40
CA VAL A 308 33.63 16.14 -25.04
C VAL A 308 32.12 15.91 -24.86
N THR A 309 31.51 15.12 -25.75
CA THR A 309 30.09 14.77 -25.69
C THR A 309 29.74 14.02 -24.40
N SER A 310 30.60 13.09 -23.98
CA SER A 310 30.37 12.34 -22.73
C SER A 310 30.49 13.23 -21.50
N LEU A 311 31.45 14.17 -21.47
CA LEU A 311 31.56 15.17 -20.40
C LEU A 311 30.32 16.07 -20.32
N LEU A 312 29.82 16.54 -21.47
CA LEU A 312 28.58 17.32 -21.54
C LEU A 312 27.38 16.50 -21.02
N GLY A 313 27.28 15.24 -21.40
CA GLY A 313 26.22 14.33 -20.91
C GLY A 313 26.25 14.14 -19.39
N TRP A 314 27.43 13.93 -18.81
CA TRP A 314 27.58 13.83 -17.36
C TRP A 314 27.28 15.16 -16.64
N SER A 315 27.63 16.29 -17.25
CA SER A 315 27.29 17.61 -16.70
C SER A 315 25.78 17.87 -16.72
N TYR A 316 25.07 17.38 -17.74
CA TYR A 316 23.62 17.48 -17.84
C TYR A 316 22.91 16.70 -16.72
N MET A 317 23.51 15.63 -16.20
CA MET A 317 22.92 14.83 -15.12
C MET A 317 22.71 15.63 -13.82
N PHE A 318 23.45 16.72 -13.60
CA PHE A 318 23.24 17.58 -12.42
C PHE A 318 21.87 18.26 -12.41
N PHE A 319 21.24 18.50 -13.57
CA PHE A 319 19.89 19.07 -13.62
C PHE A 319 18.83 18.14 -13.04
N PHE A 320 19.01 16.81 -13.12
CA PHE A 320 18.11 15.86 -12.45
C PHE A 320 18.21 15.92 -10.93
N THR A 321 19.22 16.61 -10.37
CA THR A 321 19.34 16.82 -8.93
C THR A 321 18.62 18.08 -8.43
N MET A 322 18.09 18.92 -9.33
CA MET A 322 17.29 20.11 -9.02
C MET A 322 16.04 19.84 -8.15
N PRO A 323 15.29 18.73 -8.34
CA PRO A 323 14.10 18.45 -7.54
C PRO A 323 14.38 18.11 -6.07
N PHE A 324 15.62 17.75 -5.70
CA PHE A 324 15.93 17.37 -4.33
C PHE A 324 16.20 18.60 -3.47
N ARG A 325 15.54 18.65 -2.30
CA ARG A 325 15.55 19.79 -1.36
C ARG A 325 16.95 20.24 -0.89
N PHE A 326 17.92 19.32 -0.85
CA PHE A 326 19.28 19.61 -0.36
C PHE A 326 20.26 20.01 -1.47
N THR A 327 20.10 19.48 -2.69
CA THR A 327 21.02 19.75 -3.81
C THR A 327 20.50 20.82 -4.75
N GLY A 328 19.18 21.04 -4.83
CA GLY A 328 18.56 22.04 -5.70
C GLY A 328 19.06 23.48 -5.52
N PRO A 329 19.35 23.98 -4.30
CA PRO A 329 19.91 25.33 -4.15
C PRO A 329 21.38 25.50 -4.56
N LEU A 330 22.10 24.40 -4.84
CA LEU A 330 23.53 24.39 -5.17
C LEU A 330 23.80 24.25 -6.67
N VAL A 331 22.79 23.84 -7.42
CA VAL A 331 22.77 23.70 -8.88
C VAL A 331 22.16 24.96 -9.47
#